data_AF-A0A924JQU9-F1
#
_entry.id   AF-A0A924JQU9-F1
#
_cell.length_a   1.000
_cell.length_b   1.000
_cell.length_c   1.000
_cell.angle_alpha   90.00
_cell.angle_beta   90.00
_cell.angle_gamma   90.00
#
_symmetry.space_group_name_H-M   'P 1'
#
loop_
_entity.id
_entity.type
_entity.pdbx_description
1 polymer ?
#
loop_
_entity_poly.entity_id
_entity_poly.type
_entity_poly.pdbx_seq_one_letter_code
_entity_poly.pdbx_strand_id
1 'polypeptide(L)'
;PARVHAFAASDSGLELEAASDSYAAEIAAHTRANATMPHFDITFLGVGPDGHVASLFPERGGVRERAKTVICVRTAPKPPPERLSLTLPAINSSARVWLVVAGADKAVALGLTLAGASVNEVPAAGVEGRRKTLFFVDADAAAQVPENLIAPGQFWTGADDAELVL
;
A
#
# COMPACT_ATOMS: atom_id res chain seq x y z
N PRO A 1 3.78 20.38 12.05
CA PRO A 1 2.63 19.62 12.60
C PRO A 1 1.34 19.75 11.79
N ALA A 2 0.92 20.96 11.40
CA ALA A 2 -0.39 21.19 10.74
C ALA A 2 -0.58 20.56 9.34
N ARG A 3 0.46 19.96 8.74
CA ARG A 3 0.40 19.22 7.47
C ARG A 3 0.61 17.72 7.66
N VAL A 4 0.55 17.26 8.90
CA VAL A 4 0.68 15.85 9.27
C VAL A 4 -0.69 15.40 9.74
N HIS A 5 -1.29 14.50 8.99
CA HIS A 5 -2.62 13.97 9.22
C HIS A 5 -2.42 12.51 9.65
N ALA A 6 -2.54 12.23 10.95
CA ALA A 6 -2.34 10.90 11.49
C ALA A 6 -3.69 10.18 11.65
N PHE A 7 -3.71 8.87 11.44
CA PHE A 7 -4.80 8.05 11.93
C PHE A 7 -4.96 8.24 13.44
N ALA A 8 -6.18 8.15 13.94
CA ALA A 8 -6.43 8.17 15.37
C ALA A 8 -5.78 6.93 16.03
N ALA A 9 -5.15 7.14 17.18
CA ALA A 9 -4.58 6.08 18.01
C ALA A 9 -5.68 5.43 18.89
N SER A 10 -5.37 4.27 19.47
CA SER A 10 -6.30 3.52 20.33
C SER A 10 -6.70 4.26 21.61
N ASP A 11 -5.91 5.23 22.04
CA ASP A 11 -6.15 6.09 23.21
C ASP A 11 -6.84 7.42 22.86
N SER A 12 -7.26 7.60 21.60
CA SER A 12 -7.98 8.80 21.15
C SER A 12 -9.40 8.93 21.71
N GLY A 13 -9.94 7.85 22.31
CA GLY A 13 -11.32 7.77 22.78
C GLY A 13 -12.35 7.54 21.67
N LEU A 14 -11.90 7.33 20.42
CA LEU A 14 -12.76 6.95 19.30
C LEU A 14 -12.84 5.43 19.17
N GLU A 15 -14.06 4.93 18.97
CA GLU A 15 -14.27 3.56 18.47
C GLU A 15 -13.71 3.41 17.04
N LEU A 16 -13.33 2.20 16.66
CA LEU A 16 -12.58 1.93 15.43
C LEU A 16 -13.30 2.44 14.15
N GLU A 17 -14.61 2.28 14.04
CA GLU A 17 -15.39 2.83 12.91
C GLU A 17 -15.42 4.35 12.93
N ALA A 18 -15.60 4.97 14.10
CA ALA A 18 -15.60 6.43 14.22
C ALA A 18 -14.23 7.01 13.85
N ALA A 19 -13.14 6.31 14.20
CA ALA A 19 -11.79 6.66 13.79
C ALA A 19 -11.57 6.51 12.27
N SER A 20 -12.12 5.45 11.67
CA SER A 20 -12.12 5.25 10.21
C SER A 20 -12.86 6.37 9.48
N ASP A 21 -14.07 6.70 9.95
CA ASP A 21 -14.93 7.74 9.35
C ASP A 21 -14.31 9.13 9.53
N SER A 22 -13.71 9.40 10.68
CA SER A 22 -12.98 10.64 10.94
C SER A 22 -11.83 10.86 9.96
N TYR A 23 -11.00 9.82 9.72
CA TYR A 23 -9.90 9.95 8.76
C TYR A 23 -10.38 9.97 7.30
N ALA A 24 -11.49 9.29 6.98
CA ALA A 24 -12.11 9.41 5.67
C ALA A 24 -12.60 10.85 5.40
N ALA A 25 -13.17 11.52 6.41
CA ALA A 25 -13.54 12.93 6.32
C ALA A 25 -12.32 13.85 6.16
N GLU A 26 -11.23 13.56 6.86
CA GLU A 26 -9.96 14.30 6.71
C GLU A 26 -9.41 14.21 5.28
N ILE A 27 -9.44 13.01 4.69
CA ILE A 27 -9.08 12.80 3.29
C ILE A 27 -10.01 13.57 2.36
N ALA A 28 -11.32 13.54 2.60
CA ALA A 28 -12.30 14.22 1.77
C ALA A 28 -12.09 15.74 1.76
N ALA A 29 -11.73 16.34 2.90
CA ALA A 29 -11.42 17.77 3.01
C ALA A 29 -10.23 18.20 2.15
N HIS A 30 -9.32 17.28 1.82
CA HIS A 30 -8.14 17.51 0.99
C HIS A 30 -8.28 16.94 -0.42
N THR A 31 -9.40 16.33 -0.74
CA THR A 31 -9.69 15.77 -2.06
C THR A 31 -10.22 16.87 -2.98
N ARG A 32 -9.74 16.90 -4.23
CA ARG A 32 -10.16 17.91 -5.21
C ARG A 32 -11.67 17.86 -5.42
N ALA A 33 -12.29 19.02 -5.66
CA ALA A 33 -13.70 19.10 -6.00
C ALA A 33 -14.03 18.13 -7.16
N ASN A 34 -15.11 17.35 -6.99
CA ASN A 34 -15.59 16.31 -7.91
C ASN A 34 -14.75 15.02 -8.01
N ALA A 35 -13.69 14.85 -7.22
CA ALA A 35 -12.99 13.57 -7.12
C ALA A 35 -13.57 12.71 -5.98
N THR A 36 -13.73 11.41 -6.21
CA THR A 36 -14.20 10.42 -5.20
C THR A 36 -13.05 9.75 -4.44
N MET A 37 -11.82 9.90 -4.94
CA MET A 37 -10.61 9.33 -4.34
C MET A 37 -9.55 10.43 -4.16
N PRO A 38 -8.67 10.32 -3.14
CA PRO A 38 -7.58 11.26 -2.96
C PRO A 38 -6.61 11.24 -4.13
N HIS A 39 -5.72 12.22 -4.20
CA HIS A 39 -4.59 12.18 -5.11
C HIS A 39 -3.32 12.44 -4.33
N PHE A 40 -2.62 11.37 -3.97
CA PHE A 40 -1.28 11.46 -3.39
C PHE A 40 -0.25 11.53 -4.51
N ASP A 41 0.81 12.33 -4.33
CA ASP A 41 1.90 12.33 -5.30
C ASP A 41 2.72 11.04 -5.21
N ILE A 42 2.96 10.55 -3.98
CA ILE A 42 3.66 9.31 -3.68
C ILE A 42 3.01 8.64 -2.48
N THR A 43 2.76 7.32 -2.58
CA THR A 43 2.42 6.47 -1.44
C THR A 43 3.54 5.46 -1.21
N PHE A 44 4.08 5.42 0.01
CA PHE A 44 5.04 4.40 0.43
C PHE A 44 4.33 3.22 1.08
N LEU A 45 4.71 2.00 0.70
CA LEU A 45 4.16 0.77 1.27
C LEU A 45 5.28 -0.22 1.59
N GLY A 46 5.18 -0.85 2.76
CA GLY A 46 5.85 -2.12 3.00
C GLY A 46 5.04 -3.29 2.45
N VAL A 47 5.68 -4.42 2.24
CA VAL A 47 5.03 -5.68 1.85
C VAL A 47 5.29 -6.75 2.91
N GLY A 48 4.23 -7.38 3.39
CA GLY A 48 4.35 -8.53 4.29
C GLY A 48 4.83 -9.80 3.59
N PRO A 49 5.36 -10.79 4.34
CA PRO A 49 5.77 -12.08 3.76
C PRO A 49 4.60 -12.89 3.16
N ASP A 50 3.37 -12.52 3.51
CA ASP A 50 2.09 -13.01 2.98
C ASP A 50 1.52 -12.10 1.86
N GLY A 51 2.28 -11.13 1.37
CA GLY A 51 1.86 -10.23 0.30
C GLY A 51 0.88 -9.12 0.71
N HIS A 52 0.56 -8.98 2.01
CA HIS A 52 -0.29 -7.88 2.47
C HIS A 52 0.41 -6.52 2.29
N VAL A 53 -0.37 -5.48 2.03
CA VAL A 53 0.06 -4.08 2.03
C VAL A 53 -0.87 -3.26 2.92
N ALA A 54 -0.38 -2.21 3.55
CA ALA A 54 -1.12 -1.48 4.60
C ALA A 54 -1.72 -2.48 5.62
N SER A 55 -3.04 -2.50 5.81
CA SER A 55 -3.72 -3.57 6.56
C SER A 55 -4.67 -4.39 5.69
N LEU A 56 -4.34 -4.55 4.41
CA LEU A 56 -5.10 -5.31 3.43
C LEU A 56 -4.50 -6.70 3.30
N PHE A 57 -5.11 -7.66 4.01
CA PHE A 57 -4.60 -9.03 4.12
C PHE A 57 -5.23 -10.00 3.12
N PRO A 58 -4.50 -11.05 2.70
CA PRO A 58 -5.03 -12.12 1.85
C PRO A 58 -6.37 -12.68 2.36
N GLU A 59 -7.27 -12.95 1.43
CA GLU A 59 -8.59 -13.57 1.67
C GLU A 59 -9.52 -12.80 2.62
N ARG A 60 -9.19 -11.56 3.02
CA ARG A 60 -10.04 -10.72 3.87
C ARG A 60 -10.96 -9.80 3.09
N GLY A 61 -11.99 -9.26 3.73
CA GLY A 61 -12.94 -8.34 3.07
C GLY A 61 -12.29 -7.06 2.55
N GLY A 62 -11.26 -6.55 3.24
CA GLY A 62 -10.62 -5.27 2.91
C GLY A 62 -10.03 -5.20 1.50
N VAL A 63 -9.50 -6.31 0.96
CA VAL A 63 -8.92 -6.34 -0.39
C VAL A 63 -9.98 -6.23 -1.49
N ARG A 64 -11.26 -6.42 -1.15
CA ARG A 64 -12.42 -6.31 -2.04
C ARG A 64 -13.16 -4.97 -1.92
N GLU A 65 -12.77 -4.09 -1.01
CA GLU A 65 -13.36 -2.75 -0.89
C GLU A 65 -13.04 -1.91 -2.13
N ARG A 66 -14.04 -1.23 -2.70
CA ARG A 66 -13.92 -0.47 -3.95
C ARG A 66 -14.45 0.96 -3.85
N ALA A 67 -15.27 1.26 -2.85
CA ALA A 67 -15.95 2.53 -2.68
C ALA A 67 -15.33 3.42 -1.61
N LYS A 68 -14.93 2.84 -0.47
CA LYS A 68 -14.38 3.62 0.66
C LYS A 68 -12.92 3.99 0.44
N THR A 69 -12.48 5.10 1.03
CA THR A 69 -11.06 5.50 1.10
C THR A 69 -10.33 4.84 2.27
N VAL A 70 -11.03 4.70 3.41
CA VAL A 70 -10.52 4.14 4.67
C VAL A 70 -11.45 3.02 5.13
N ILE A 71 -10.86 1.98 5.71
CA ILE A 71 -11.60 0.90 6.38
C ILE A 71 -11.02 0.61 7.76
N CYS A 72 -11.89 0.09 8.63
CA CYS A 72 -11.48 -0.62 9.83
C CYS A 72 -11.18 -2.09 9.52
N VAL A 73 -10.15 -2.63 10.18
CA VAL A 73 -9.77 -4.04 10.14
C VAL A 73 -9.79 -4.52 11.58
N ARG A 74 -10.63 -5.50 11.91
CA ARG A 74 -10.84 -5.95 13.30
C ARG A 74 -10.10 -7.24 13.66
N THR A 75 -9.75 -8.02 12.65
CA THR A 75 -9.23 -9.38 12.80
C THR A 75 -7.97 -9.58 11.96
N ALA A 76 -7.06 -8.59 12.01
CA ALA A 76 -5.77 -8.72 11.36
C ALA A 76 -5.06 -9.99 11.88
N PRO A 77 -4.53 -10.85 10.99
CA PRO A 77 -3.88 -12.10 11.38
C PRO A 77 -2.55 -11.89 12.12
N LYS A 78 -2.07 -10.64 12.16
CA LYS A 78 -0.82 -10.23 12.81
C LYS A 78 -1.14 -9.12 13.83
N PRO A 79 -0.61 -9.19 15.07
CA PRO A 79 -0.90 -8.19 16.09
C PRO A 79 -0.40 -6.79 15.68
N PRO A 80 -1.06 -5.71 16.15
CA PRO A 80 -2.37 -5.71 16.80
C PRO A 80 -3.50 -6.08 15.81
N PRO A 81 -4.61 -6.69 16.30
CA PRO A 81 -5.70 -7.19 15.46
C PRO A 81 -6.55 -6.06 14.86
N GLU A 82 -6.68 -4.96 15.58
CA GLU A 82 -7.44 -3.78 15.16
C GLU A 82 -6.52 -2.77 14.48
N ARG A 83 -6.90 -2.35 13.27
CA ARG A 83 -6.14 -1.43 12.44
C ARG A 83 -7.08 -0.56 11.63
N LEU A 84 -6.60 0.63 11.27
CA LEU A 84 -7.15 1.41 10.16
C LEU A 84 -6.29 1.18 8.92
N SER A 85 -6.91 1.25 7.74
CA SER A 85 -6.20 1.09 6.48
C SER A 85 -6.78 1.99 5.42
N LEU A 86 -5.91 2.53 4.57
CA LEU A 86 -6.34 2.91 3.23
C LEU A 86 -6.75 1.67 2.44
N THR A 87 -7.70 1.84 1.54
CA THR A 87 -8.17 0.80 0.61
C THR A 87 -7.30 0.78 -0.65
N LEU A 88 -7.35 -0.31 -1.43
CA LEU A 88 -6.63 -0.36 -2.72
C LEU A 88 -6.99 0.80 -3.66
N PRO A 89 -8.28 1.18 -3.86
CA PRO A 89 -8.62 2.35 -4.67
C PRO A 89 -7.96 3.66 -4.20
N ALA A 90 -7.87 3.90 -2.89
CA ALA A 90 -7.23 5.10 -2.34
C ALA A 90 -5.71 5.05 -2.46
N ILE A 91 -5.10 3.87 -2.38
CA ILE A 91 -3.67 3.67 -2.63
C ILE A 91 -3.38 3.90 -4.12
N ASN A 92 -4.13 3.26 -5.00
CA ASN A 92 -3.94 3.30 -6.45
C ASN A 92 -4.38 4.63 -7.09
N SER A 93 -5.01 5.52 -6.34
CA SER A 93 -5.26 6.89 -6.80
C SER A 93 -4.03 7.78 -6.72
N SER A 94 -2.93 7.28 -6.14
CA SER A 94 -1.63 7.96 -6.10
C SER A 94 -1.01 8.09 -7.48
N ALA A 95 -0.30 9.19 -7.76
CA ALA A 95 0.49 9.32 -8.98
C ALA A 95 1.61 8.25 -9.00
N ARG A 96 2.26 8.00 -7.86
CA ARG A 96 3.28 6.97 -7.71
C ARG A 96 3.02 6.11 -6.48
N VAL A 97 3.34 4.83 -6.55
CA VAL A 97 3.40 3.94 -5.38
C VAL A 97 4.76 3.29 -5.32
N TRP A 98 5.43 3.41 -4.18
CA TRP A 98 6.75 2.86 -3.93
C TRP A 98 6.65 1.75 -2.89
N LEU A 99 6.91 0.52 -3.33
CA LEU A 99 6.90 -0.69 -2.53
C LEU A 99 8.31 -0.95 -2.03
N VAL A 100 8.52 -0.86 -0.72
CA VAL A 100 9.80 -1.11 -0.07
C VAL A 100 9.78 -2.53 0.50
N VAL A 101 10.65 -3.39 -0.02
CA VAL A 101 10.63 -4.84 0.23
C VAL A 101 12.04 -5.29 0.57
N ALA A 102 12.29 -5.58 1.85
CA ALA A 102 13.61 -6.00 2.33
C ALA A 102 13.51 -7.25 3.20
N GLY A 103 14.50 -8.13 3.06
CA GLY A 103 14.65 -9.39 3.79
C GLY A 103 14.16 -10.61 3.02
N ALA A 104 14.85 -11.74 3.25
CA ALA A 104 14.61 -13.00 2.54
C ALA A 104 13.19 -13.56 2.73
N ASP A 105 12.53 -13.25 3.85
CA ASP A 105 11.15 -13.69 4.12
C ASP A 105 10.12 -13.03 3.18
N LYS A 106 10.51 -12.02 2.40
CA LYS A 106 9.65 -11.36 1.41
C LYS A 106 9.74 -11.94 0.01
N ALA A 107 10.75 -12.77 -0.28
CA ALA A 107 11.07 -13.16 -1.65
C ALA A 107 9.91 -13.86 -2.37
N VAL A 108 9.18 -14.74 -1.67
CA VAL A 108 7.99 -15.42 -2.22
C VAL A 108 6.86 -14.42 -2.51
N ALA A 109 6.57 -13.51 -1.58
CA ALA A 109 5.54 -12.49 -1.77
C ALA A 109 5.88 -11.55 -2.94
N LEU A 110 7.15 -11.15 -3.06
CA LEU A 110 7.62 -10.34 -4.18
C LEU A 110 7.46 -11.08 -5.51
N GLY A 111 7.92 -12.34 -5.59
CA GLY A 111 7.79 -13.15 -6.79
C GLY A 111 6.33 -13.31 -7.25
N LEU A 112 5.41 -13.61 -6.34
CA LEU A 112 3.98 -13.72 -6.65
C LEU A 112 3.36 -12.38 -7.07
N THR A 113 3.80 -11.28 -6.45
CA THR A 113 3.37 -9.92 -6.81
C THR A 113 3.75 -9.61 -8.26
N LEU A 114 5.01 -9.86 -8.63
CA LEU A 114 5.53 -9.61 -9.98
C LEU A 114 4.93 -10.56 -11.03
N ALA A 115 4.57 -11.78 -10.62
CA ALA A 115 3.87 -12.74 -11.47
C ALA A 115 2.39 -12.37 -11.72
N GLY A 116 1.88 -11.30 -11.11
CA GLY A 116 0.48 -10.88 -11.27
C GLY A 116 -0.51 -11.84 -10.60
N ALA A 117 -0.15 -12.39 -9.44
CA ALA A 117 -1.05 -13.23 -8.65
C ALA A 117 -2.37 -12.51 -8.33
N SER A 118 -3.42 -13.27 -8.02
CA SER A 118 -4.72 -12.71 -7.66
C SER A 118 -4.60 -11.73 -6.51
N VAL A 119 -5.21 -10.55 -6.63
CA VAL A 119 -5.23 -9.52 -5.58
C VAL A 119 -5.87 -10.03 -4.28
N ASN A 120 -6.76 -11.02 -4.37
CA ASN A 120 -7.33 -11.64 -3.17
C ASN A 120 -6.29 -12.47 -2.40
N GLU A 121 -5.36 -13.12 -3.10
CA GLU A 121 -4.32 -13.99 -2.52
C GLU A 121 -3.07 -13.20 -2.16
N VAL A 122 -2.70 -12.21 -2.99
CA VAL A 122 -1.50 -11.38 -2.86
C VAL A 122 -1.89 -9.91 -3.07
N PRO A 123 -2.31 -9.21 -2.01
CA PRO A 123 -2.80 -7.83 -2.10
C PRO A 123 -1.81 -6.85 -2.75
N ALA A 124 -0.50 -7.07 -2.55
CA ALA A 124 0.55 -6.30 -3.21
C ALA A 124 0.49 -6.36 -4.75
N ALA A 125 0.01 -7.46 -5.34
CA ALA A 125 -0.17 -7.59 -6.79
C ALA A 125 -1.23 -6.63 -7.36
N GLY A 126 -2.13 -6.13 -6.51
CA GLY A 126 -3.15 -5.16 -6.87
C GLY A 126 -2.71 -3.70 -6.71
N VAL A 127 -1.47 -3.45 -6.30
CA VAL A 127 -0.95 -2.10 -6.09
C VAL A 127 -0.45 -1.52 -7.40
N GLU A 128 -1.03 -0.39 -7.82
CA GLU A 128 -0.68 0.27 -9.07
C GLU A 128 -0.83 1.79 -8.93
N GLY A 129 0.28 2.51 -9.01
CA GLY A 129 0.27 3.97 -9.11
C GLY A 129 -0.12 4.43 -10.52
N ARG A 130 -0.85 5.54 -10.64
CA ARG A 130 -1.37 6.04 -11.92
C ARG A 130 -0.30 6.37 -12.96
N ARG A 131 0.93 6.67 -12.52
CA ARG A 131 2.07 6.99 -13.41
C ARG A 131 3.21 6.00 -13.27
N LYS A 132 3.56 5.59 -12.05
CA LYS A 132 4.68 4.67 -11.80
C LYS A 132 4.44 3.85 -10.54
N THR A 133 4.71 2.55 -10.62
CA THR A 133 4.85 1.66 -9.46
C THR A 133 6.30 1.21 -9.41
N LEU A 134 6.99 1.50 -8.31
CA LEU A 134 8.42 1.17 -8.15
C LEU A 134 8.63 0.26 -6.96
N PHE A 135 9.53 -0.71 -7.14
CA PHE A 135 9.98 -1.61 -6.09
C PHE A 135 11.40 -1.22 -5.65
N PHE A 136 11.55 -0.96 -4.36
CA PHE A 136 12.85 -0.78 -3.69
C PHE A 136 13.13 -2.09 -2.96
N VAL A 137 14.08 -2.87 -3.48
CA VAL A 137 14.29 -4.26 -3.05
C VAL A 137 15.74 -4.48 -2.67
N ASP A 138 15.99 -5.18 -1.56
CA ASP A 138 17.34 -5.62 -1.20
C ASP A 138 17.71 -6.95 -1.88
N ALA A 139 18.97 -7.35 -1.78
CA ALA A 139 19.45 -8.58 -2.42
C ALA A 139 18.72 -9.83 -1.89
N ASP A 140 18.39 -9.86 -0.59
CA ASP A 140 17.76 -11.00 0.05
C ASP A 140 16.31 -11.21 -0.43
N ALA A 141 15.53 -10.13 -0.54
CA ALA A 141 14.16 -10.19 -1.07
C ALA A 141 14.15 -10.50 -2.58
N ALA A 142 15.17 -10.07 -3.33
CA ALA A 142 15.30 -10.37 -4.76
C ALA A 142 15.81 -11.79 -5.05
N ALA A 143 16.40 -12.49 -4.08
CA ALA A 143 17.16 -13.72 -4.29
C ALA A 143 16.39 -14.87 -4.97
N GLN A 144 15.06 -14.89 -4.86
CA GLN A 144 14.20 -15.93 -5.45
C GLN A 144 13.28 -15.40 -6.56
N VAL A 145 13.48 -14.17 -7.01
CA VAL A 145 12.69 -13.60 -8.11
C VAL A 145 13.28 -14.06 -9.44
N PRO A 146 12.53 -14.79 -10.28
CA PRO A 146 12.98 -15.15 -11.63
C PRO A 146 13.31 -13.90 -12.46
N GLU A 147 14.41 -13.92 -13.20
CA GLU A 147 14.86 -12.79 -14.03
C GLU A 147 13.78 -12.31 -15.03
N ASN A 148 12.97 -13.24 -15.55
CA ASN A 148 11.90 -12.90 -16.50
C ASN A 148 10.74 -12.11 -15.87
N LEU A 149 10.67 -12.03 -14.54
CA LEU A 149 9.71 -11.19 -13.81
C LEU A 149 10.28 -9.80 -13.47
N ILE A 150 11.56 -9.55 -13.75
CA ILE A 150 12.22 -8.27 -13.50
C ILE A 150 12.05 -7.40 -14.75
N ALA A 151 10.98 -6.61 -14.80
CA ALA A 151 10.77 -5.68 -15.90
C ALA A 151 11.68 -4.43 -15.74
N PRO A 152 12.29 -3.94 -16.85
CA PRO A 152 13.03 -2.68 -16.83
C PRO A 152 12.16 -1.52 -16.31
N GLY A 153 12.72 -0.70 -15.41
CA GLY A 153 12.04 0.49 -14.87
C GLY A 153 10.97 0.23 -13.80
N GLN A 154 10.73 -1.03 -13.42
CA GLN A 154 9.85 -1.42 -12.31
C GLN A 154 10.57 -1.46 -10.96
N PHE A 155 11.90 -1.64 -10.98
CA PHE A 155 12.75 -1.62 -9.80
C PHE A 155 13.54 -0.33 -9.77
N TRP A 156 13.67 0.26 -8.58
CA TRP A 156 14.58 1.38 -8.40
C TRP A 156 16.03 0.89 -8.48
N THR A 157 16.84 1.63 -9.23
CA THR A 157 18.26 1.38 -9.40
C THR A 157 19.04 2.67 -9.19
N GLY A 158 20.35 2.59 -8.98
CA GLY A 158 21.20 3.79 -8.91
C GLY A 158 21.20 4.65 -10.19
N ALA A 159 20.66 4.15 -11.31
CA ALA A 159 20.43 4.95 -12.51
C ALA A 159 19.24 5.92 -12.36
N ASP A 160 18.26 5.58 -11.52
CA ASP A 160 17.10 6.45 -11.22
C ASP A 160 17.51 7.66 -10.36
N ASP A 161 18.66 7.63 -9.68
CA ASP A 161 19.19 8.77 -8.90
C ASP A 161 19.41 10.02 -9.75
N ALA A 162 19.72 9.86 -11.05
CA ALA A 162 19.92 10.96 -11.97
C ALA A 162 18.60 11.64 -12.40
N GLU A 163 17.47 10.93 -12.33
CA GLU A 163 16.15 11.48 -12.70
C GLU A 163 15.48 12.25 -11.55
N LEU A 164 15.92 12.05 -10.31
CA LEU A 164 15.34 12.71 -9.11
C LEU A 164 15.91 14.11 -8.84
N VAL A 165 16.88 14.58 -9.63
CA VAL A 165 17.57 15.89 -9.45
C VAL A 165 16.92 17.02 -10.28
N LEU A 166 15.64 16.91 -10.65
CA LEU A 166 14.90 17.94 -11.41
C LEU A 166 13.87 18.67 -10.54
#